data_AF-W4LUT1-F1
#
_entry.id   AF-W4LUT1-F1
#
_cell.length_a   1.000
_cell.length_b   1.000
_cell.length_c   1.000
_cell.angle_alpha   90.00
_cell.angle_beta   90.00
_cell.angle_gamma   90.00
#
_symmetry.space_group_name_H-M   'P 1'
#
loop_
_entity.id
_entity.type
_entity.pdbx_description
1 polymer ?
#
loop_
_entity_poly.entity_id
_entity_poly.type
_entity_poly.pdbx_seq_one_letter_code
_entity_poly.pdbx_strand_id
1 'polypeptide(L)'
;MERSLVHHINTLLSYPFTRGALLLILAVHVAFGQWFQPSFGLHIAAFAIDASAFAFWLRLATTSADFQSFSDTQLSKRIATWLRQQIRGCHPDFQPPVLACIDLAQQIQRDFDRDLLHGDMHRLFENLEQVTRSHLQLYDRSKTFGTDAQQADMTRLLAKQASSMQQTLETLRAFSGHLTLLAVSLEREEMAAKELQLINQGLEEIIEEINHETL
;
A
#
# COMPACT_ATOMS: atom_id res chain seq x y z
N MET A 1 15.70 4.91 -3.30
CA MET A 1 15.46 6.18 -2.56
C MET A 1 14.68 7.22 -3.39
N GLU A 2 15.09 7.54 -4.62
CA GLU A 2 14.39 8.55 -5.46
C GLU A 2 12.91 8.25 -5.76
N ARG A 3 12.55 6.97 -5.98
CA ARG A 3 11.14 6.57 -6.22
C ARG A 3 10.22 6.84 -5.03
N SER A 4 10.78 6.86 -3.80
CA SER A 4 10.02 7.16 -2.59
C SER A 4 9.71 8.65 -2.49
N LEU A 5 10.69 9.53 -2.72
CA LEU A 5 10.51 10.98 -2.65
C LEU A 5 9.52 11.51 -3.69
N VAL A 6 9.64 11.07 -4.94
CA VAL A 6 8.71 11.48 -6.01
C VAL A 6 7.28 11.03 -5.69
N HIS A 7 7.12 9.87 -5.06
CA HIS A 7 5.82 9.37 -4.65
C HIS A 7 5.21 10.22 -3.53
N HIS A 8 5.97 10.52 -2.48
CA HIS A 8 5.49 11.35 -1.37
C HIS A 8 5.08 12.74 -1.83
N ILE A 9 5.85 13.35 -2.74
CA ILE A 9 5.50 14.67 -3.32
C ILE A 9 4.23 14.57 -4.15
N ASN A 10 4.08 13.55 -5.00
CA ASN A 10 2.89 13.42 -5.84
C ASN A 10 1.62 13.10 -5.03
N THR A 11 1.75 12.27 -3.99
CA THR A 11 0.66 11.97 -3.04
C THR A 11 0.25 13.24 -2.28
N LEU A 12 1.21 14.02 -1.81
CA LEU A 12 0.96 15.30 -1.15
C LEU A 12 0.26 16.32 -2.06
N LEU A 13 0.70 16.46 -3.31
CA LEU A 13 0.06 17.35 -4.29
C LEU A 13 -1.31 16.85 -4.75
N SER A 14 -1.57 15.55 -4.61
CA SER A 14 -2.88 14.94 -4.87
C SER A 14 -3.85 15.05 -3.70
N TYR A 15 -3.36 15.38 -2.51
CA TYR A 15 -4.19 15.58 -1.33
C TYR A 15 -5.07 16.83 -1.50
N PRO A 16 -6.42 16.70 -1.40
CA PRO A 16 -7.35 17.78 -1.73
C PRO A 16 -7.13 19.03 -0.86
N PHE A 17 -6.79 18.85 0.42
CA PHE A 17 -6.54 19.98 1.32
C PHE A 17 -5.25 20.73 0.97
N THR A 18 -4.21 20.05 0.48
CA THR A 18 -2.99 20.73 -0.02
C THR A 18 -3.31 21.60 -1.23
N ARG A 19 -4.16 21.14 -2.14
CA ARG A 19 -4.65 21.95 -3.27
C ARG A 19 -5.46 23.14 -2.78
N GLY A 20 -6.31 22.95 -1.78
CA GLY A 20 -7.06 24.03 -1.12
C GLY A 20 -6.14 25.08 -0.50
N ALA A 21 -5.12 24.67 0.26
CA ALA A 21 -4.13 25.55 0.86
C ALA A 21 -3.35 26.35 -0.21
N LEU A 22 -2.91 25.70 -1.28
CA LEU A 22 -2.23 26.37 -2.40
C LEU A 22 -3.12 27.40 -3.09
N LEU A 23 -4.38 27.05 -3.36
CA LEU A 23 -5.34 27.98 -3.96
C LEU A 23 -5.63 29.16 -3.04
N LEU A 24 -5.74 28.94 -1.73
CA LEU A 24 -5.94 29.99 -0.75
C LEU A 24 -4.75 30.95 -0.70
N ILE A 25 -3.53 30.42 -0.59
CA ILE A 25 -2.29 31.22 -0.59
C ILE A 25 -2.21 32.06 -1.88
N LEU A 26 -2.46 31.43 -3.04
CA LEU A 26 -2.45 32.13 -4.32
C LEU A 26 -3.52 33.24 -4.38
N ALA A 27 -4.73 32.95 -3.93
CA ALA A 27 -5.82 33.93 -3.94
C ALA A 27 -5.52 35.13 -3.03
N VAL A 28 -4.96 34.89 -1.84
CA VAL A 28 -4.54 35.96 -0.91
C VAL A 28 -3.40 36.77 -1.53
N HIS A 29 -2.40 36.13 -2.13
CA HIS A 29 -1.28 36.82 -2.76
C HIS A 29 -1.73 37.71 -3.93
N VAL A 30 -2.62 37.20 -4.80
CA VAL A 30 -3.18 37.96 -5.91
C VAL A 30 -4.02 39.13 -5.41
N ALA A 31 -4.87 38.91 -4.41
CA ALA A 31 -5.69 39.96 -3.81
C ALA A 31 -4.83 41.05 -3.15
N PHE A 32 -3.76 40.67 -2.46
CA PHE A 32 -2.79 41.60 -1.89
C PHE A 32 -2.12 42.46 -2.97
N GLY A 33 -1.67 41.84 -4.07
CA GLY A 33 -1.08 42.56 -5.20
C GLY A 33 -2.06 43.55 -5.86
N GLN A 34 -3.32 43.15 -6.03
CA GLN A 34 -4.33 44.00 -6.68
C GLN A 34 -4.78 45.17 -5.80
N TRP A 35 -5.00 44.97 -4.50
CA TRP A 35 -5.51 46.03 -3.62
C TRP A 35 -4.44 47.00 -3.13
N PHE A 36 -3.23 46.52 -2.84
CA PHE A 36 -2.22 47.33 -2.17
C PHE A 36 -1.15 47.87 -3.12
N GLN A 37 -1.04 47.33 -4.35
CA GLN A 37 0.01 47.67 -5.32
C GLN A 37 1.40 47.82 -4.65
N PRO A 38 1.86 46.79 -3.93
CA PRO A 38 2.99 46.93 -3.02
C PRO A 38 4.30 47.17 -3.78
N SER A 39 5.26 47.82 -3.13
CA SER A 39 6.61 47.95 -3.67
C SER A 39 7.28 46.57 -3.79
N PHE A 40 8.33 46.48 -4.61
CA PHE A 40 9.05 45.22 -4.84
C PHE A 40 9.53 44.54 -3.55
N GLY A 41 10.00 45.32 -2.56
CA GLY A 41 10.43 44.79 -1.27
C GLY A 41 9.29 44.13 -0.49
N LEU A 42 8.08 44.70 -0.54
CA LEU A 42 6.89 44.13 0.09
C LEU A 42 6.40 42.87 -0.65
N HIS A 43 6.57 42.78 -1.97
CA HIS A 43 6.31 41.54 -2.72
C HIS A 43 7.22 40.39 -2.27
N ILE A 44 8.52 40.65 -2.07
CA ILE A 44 9.45 39.63 -1.55
C ILE A 44 9.03 39.19 -0.14
N ALA A 45 8.68 40.15 0.73
CA ALA A 45 8.23 39.84 2.08
C ALA A 45 6.94 39.00 2.08
N ALA A 46 5.96 39.36 1.25
CA ALA A 46 4.72 38.60 1.08
C ALA A 46 5.00 37.17 0.59
N PHE A 47 5.86 37.01 -0.42
CA PHE A 47 6.26 35.69 -0.91
C PHE A 47 6.96 34.85 0.17
N ALA A 48 7.82 35.45 0.99
CA ALA A 48 8.47 34.75 2.11
C ALA A 48 7.46 34.29 3.16
N ILE A 49 6.44 35.10 3.44
CA ILE A 49 5.32 34.73 4.32
C ILE A 49 4.55 33.55 3.72
N ASP A 50 4.22 33.59 2.43
CA ASP A 50 3.52 32.49 1.75
C ASP A 50 4.30 31.19 1.76
N ALA A 51 5.61 31.26 1.48
CA ALA A 51 6.50 30.10 1.55
C ALA A 51 6.55 29.51 2.97
N SER A 52 6.57 30.37 4.00
CA SER A 52 6.56 29.96 5.40
C SER A 52 5.22 29.32 5.79
N ALA A 53 4.11 29.91 5.36
CA ALA A 53 2.76 29.39 5.58
C ALA A 53 2.58 28.03 4.90
N PHE A 54 3.09 27.87 3.68
CA PHE A 54 3.06 26.59 2.97
C PHE A 54 3.93 25.53 3.65
N ALA A 55 5.13 25.89 4.13
CA ALA A 55 5.97 24.97 4.90
C ALA A 55 5.30 24.53 6.22
N PHE A 56 4.60 25.44 6.88
CA PHE A 56 3.81 25.13 8.07
C PHE A 56 2.64 24.20 7.74
N TRP A 57 1.90 24.47 6.66
CA TRP A 57 0.85 23.58 6.16
C TRP A 57 1.39 22.17 5.86
N LEU A 58 2.53 22.08 5.16
CA LEU A 58 3.16 20.81 4.83
C LEU A 58 3.42 19.98 6.09
N ARG A 59 3.99 20.61 7.13
CA ARG A 59 4.22 19.97 8.41
C ARG A 59 2.92 19.43 9.01
N LEU A 60 1.88 20.26 9.08
CA LEU A 60 0.58 19.85 9.61
C LEU A 60 -0.04 18.69 8.83
N ALA A 61 -0.05 18.79 7.51
CA ALA A 61 -0.61 17.77 6.63
C ALA A 61 0.13 16.44 6.78
N THR A 62 1.46 16.42 6.78
CA THR A 62 2.22 15.17 6.93
C THR A 62 2.04 14.50 8.31
N THR A 63 1.69 15.28 9.34
CA THR A 63 1.41 14.76 10.68
C THR A 63 -0.05 14.40 10.92
N SER A 64 -0.96 14.69 10.00
CA SER A 64 -2.39 14.40 10.20
C SER A 64 -2.71 12.94 9.90
N ALA A 65 -3.59 12.35 10.71
CA ALA A 65 -4.10 10.99 10.49
C ALA A 65 -4.79 10.87 9.12
N ASP A 66 -5.58 11.88 8.75
CA ASP A 66 -6.26 11.95 7.45
C ASP A 66 -5.31 11.83 6.25
N PHE A 67 -4.14 12.48 6.32
CA PHE A 67 -3.17 12.41 5.23
C PHE A 67 -2.48 11.04 5.19
N GLN A 68 -2.20 10.45 6.35
CA GLN A 68 -1.62 9.11 6.44
C GLN A 68 -2.57 8.07 5.85
N SER A 69 -3.85 8.06 6.28
CA SER A 69 -4.89 7.19 5.71
C SER A 69 -5.05 7.38 4.19
N PHE A 70 -5.06 8.64 3.71
CA PHE A 70 -5.11 8.93 2.28
C PHE A 70 -3.89 8.37 1.54
N SER A 71 -2.69 8.59 2.06
CA SER A 71 -1.43 8.13 1.48
C SER A 71 -1.40 6.60 1.36
N ASP A 72 -1.73 5.91 2.45
CA ASP A 72 -1.72 4.45 2.53
C ASP A 72 -2.76 3.85 1.59
N THR A 73 -3.94 4.45 1.49
CA THR A 73 -4.98 4.04 0.53
C THR A 73 -4.50 4.18 -0.91
N GLN A 74 -3.82 5.27 -1.27
CA GLN A 74 -3.27 5.46 -2.61
C GLN A 74 -2.17 4.45 -2.92
N LEU A 75 -1.31 4.16 -1.94
CA LEU A 75 -0.22 3.20 -2.06
C LEU A 75 -0.78 1.78 -2.26
N SER A 76 -1.70 1.33 -1.42
CA SER A 76 -2.35 0.02 -1.54
C SER A 76 -3.09 -0.16 -2.87
N LYS A 77 -3.80 0.87 -3.36
CA LYS A 77 -4.42 0.84 -4.70
C LYS A 77 -3.39 0.64 -5.80
N ARG A 78 -2.27 1.36 -5.73
CA ARG A 78 -1.19 1.26 -6.71
C ARG A 78 -0.55 -0.14 -6.71
N ILE A 79 -0.24 -0.67 -5.53
CA ILE A 79 0.32 -2.02 -5.38
C ILE A 79 -0.66 -3.05 -5.92
N ALA A 80 -1.95 -2.96 -5.56
CA ALA A 80 -2.98 -3.86 -6.08
C ALA A 80 -3.10 -3.80 -7.61
N THR A 81 -3.03 -2.62 -8.24
CA THR A 81 -3.03 -2.49 -9.70
C THR A 81 -1.80 -3.14 -10.31
N TRP A 82 -0.62 -2.91 -9.74
CA TRP A 82 0.63 -3.53 -10.20
C TRP A 82 0.58 -5.05 -10.07
N LEU A 83 0.14 -5.58 -8.92
CA LEU A 83 -0.04 -6.99 -8.64
C LEU A 83 -0.95 -7.66 -9.69
N ARG A 84 -2.13 -7.09 -9.96
CA ARG A 84 -3.06 -7.62 -10.97
C ARG A 84 -2.46 -7.70 -12.37
N GLN A 85 -1.51 -6.82 -12.70
CA GLN A 85 -0.79 -6.88 -13.97
C GLN A 85 0.26 -8.00 -13.98
N GLN A 86 1.02 -8.14 -12.89
CA GLN A 86 2.11 -9.12 -12.78
C GLN A 86 1.61 -10.57 -12.64
N ILE A 87 0.50 -10.79 -11.93
CA ILE A 87 -0.08 -12.12 -11.71
C ILE A 87 -0.41 -12.84 -13.02
N ARG A 88 -0.67 -12.09 -14.11
CA ARG A 88 -0.90 -12.67 -15.45
C ARG A 88 0.30 -13.49 -15.96
N GLY A 89 1.51 -13.19 -15.48
CA GLY A 89 2.73 -13.94 -15.81
C GLY A 89 2.98 -15.16 -14.92
N CYS A 90 2.26 -15.31 -13.80
CA CYS A 90 2.43 -16.40 -12.83
C CYS A 90 1.79 -17.72 -13.31
N HIS A 91 2.09 -18.82 -12.60
CA HIS A 91 1.47 -20.11 -12.85
C HIS A 91 -0.07 -20.04 -12.70
N PRO A 92 -0.87 -20.70 -13.56
CA PRO A 92 -2.34 -20.61 -13.53
C PRO A 92 -2.96 -20.90 -12.16
N ASP A 93 -2.45 -21.88 -11.43
CA ASP A 93 -2.99 -22.26 -10.12
C ASP A 93 -2.74 -21.21 -9.02
N PHE A 94 -1.74 -20.36 -9.21
CA PHE A 94 -1.39 -19.29 -8.28
C PHE A 94 -2.25 -18.04 -8.48
N GLN A 95 -2.80 -17.82 -9.68
CA GLN A 95 -3.49 -16.56 -9.99
C GLN A 95 -4.80 -16.37 -9.20
N PRO A 96 -5.73 -17.34 -9.16
CA PRO A 96 -7.01 -17.17 -8.47
C PRO A 96 -6.88 -16.82 -6.98
N PRO A 97 -6.07 -17.52 -6.16
CA PRO A 97 -6.00 -17.22 -4.73
C PRO A 97 -5.44 -15.82 -4.47
N VAL A 98 -4.41 -15.39 -5.20
CA VAL A 98 -3.82 -14.06 -5.01
C VAL A 98 -4.78 -12.95 -5.43
N LEU A 99 -5.48 -13.11 -6.57
CA LEU A 99 -6.49 -12.13 -6.99
C LEU A 99 -7.60 -11.99 -5.96
N ALA A 100 -8.07 -13.12 -5.41
CA ALA A 100 -9.08 -13.11 -4.35
C ALA A 100 -8.56 -12.47 -3.05
N CYS A 101 -7.29 -12.67 -2.68
CA CYS A 101 -6.66 -11.97 -1.55
C CYS A 101 -6.64 -10.47 -1.77
N ILE A 102 -6.27 -10.00 -2.97
CA ILE A 102 -6.24 -8.57 -3.31
C ILE A 102 -7.65 -7.97 -3.21
N ASP A 103 -8.65 -8.64 -3.79
CA ASP A 103 -10.03 -8.16 -3.79
C ASP A 103 -10.58 -8.07 -2.36
N LEU A 104 -10.33 -9.10 -1.55
CA LEU A 104 -10.77 -9.15 -0.16
C LEU A 104 -10.04 -8.11 0.71
N ALA A 105 -8.74 -7.94 0.52
CA ALA A 105 -7.95 -6.92 1.19
C ALA A 105 -8.47 -5.50 0.88
N GLN A 106 -8.77 -5.22 -0.40
CA GLN A 106 -9.36 -3.94 -0.82
C GLN A 106 -10.79 -3.76 -0.32
N GLN A 107 -11.54 -4.85 -0.11
CA GLN A 107 -12.85 -4.79 0.52
C GLN A 107 -12.72 -4.44 2.01
N ILE A 108 -11.88 -5.16 2.76
CA ILE A 108 -11.62 -4.89 4.18
C ILE A 108 -11.19 -3.43 4.38
N GLN A 109 -10.25 -2.94 3.57
CA GLN A 109 -9.79 -1.55 3.67
C GLN A 109 -10.90 -0.52 3.42
N ARG A 110 -11.88 -0.82 2.54
CA ARG A 110 -13.02 0.08 2.27
C ARG A 110 -14.09 0.01 3.34
N ASP A 111 -14.34 -1.19 3.86
CA ASP A 111 -15.44 -1.45 4.80
C ASP A 111 -15.03 -1.06 6.24
N PHE A 112 -13.72 -1.04 6.54
CA PHE A 112 -13.18 -0.76 7.86
C PHE A 112 -12.14 0.37 7.80
N ASP A 113 -12.62 1.61 7.89
CA ASP A 113 -11.79 2.83 7.96
C ASP A 113 -11.28 3.06 9.39
N ARG A 114 -10.49 2.12 9.91
CA ARG A 114 -9.91 2.19 11.26
C ARG A 114 -8.39 2.29 11.18
N ASP A 115 -7.82 3.27 11.89
CA ASP A 115 -6.39 3.57 11.89
C ASP A 115 -5.51 2.35 12.24
N LEU A 116 -5.96 1.50 13.16
CA LEU A 116 -5.21 0.32 13.61
C LEU A 116 -5.02 -0.75 12.54
N LEU A 117 -5.93 -0.85 11.55
CA LEU A 117 -5.85 -1.87 10.50
C LEU A 117 -5.00 -1.40 9.30
N HIS A 118 -4.79 -0.09 9.14
CA HIS A 118 -4.14 0.46 7.95
C HIS A 118 -2.70 -0.02 7.77
N GLY A 119 -1.91 -0.03 8.84
CA GLY A 119 -0.52 -0.47 8.80
C GLY A 119 -0.38 -1.95 8.42
N ASP A 120 -1.23 -2.81 8.99
CA ASP A 120 -1.18 -4.24 8.71
C ASP A 120 -1.77 -4.58 7.33
N MET A 121 -2.76 -3.82 6.85
CA MET A 121 -3.25 -3.93 5.48
C MET A 121 -2.18 -3.53 4.46
N HIS A 122 -1.39 -2.50 4.75
CA HIS A 122 -0.29 -2.11 3.89
C HIS A 122 0.77 -3.22 3.80
N ARG A 123 1.19 -3.78 4.95
CA ARG A 123 2.10 -4.93 4.99
C ARG A 123 1.57 -6.14 4.22
N LEU A 124 0.27 -6.41 4.29
CA LEU A 124 -0.35 -7.48 3.50
C LEU A 124 -0.12 -7.27 2.01
N PHE A 125 -0.29 -6.05 1.50
CA PHE A 125 -0.02 -5.75 0.09
C PHE A 125 1.46 -5.88 -0.28
N GLU A 126 2.38 -5.45 0.59
CA GLU A 126 3.84 -5.60 0.37
C GLU A 126 4.24 -7.09 0.34
N ASN A 127 3.70 -7.89 1.26
CA ASN A 127 3.94 -9.33 1.31
C ASN A 127 3.39 -10.04 0.07
N LEU A 128 2.16 -9.69 -0.37
CA LEU A 128 1.59 -10.20 -1.62
C LEU A 128 2.45 -9.82 -2.84
N GLU A 129 3.00 -8.60 -2.88
CA GLU A 129 3.94 -8.17 -3.91
C GLU A 129 5.20 -9.03 -3.92
N GLN A 130 5.80 -9.27 -2.75
CA GLN A 130 7.00 -10.07 -2.63
C GLN A 130 6.79 -11.53 -3.05
N VAL A 131 5.73 -12.19 -2.54
CA VAL A 131 5.39 -13.57 -2.93
C VAL A 131 5.13 -13.67 -4.43
N THR A 132 4.39 -12.71 -5.00
CA THR A 132 4.10 -12.69 -6.45
C THR A 132 5.37 -12.56 -7.28
N ARG A 133 6.30 -11.67 -6.90
CA ARG A 133 7.59 -11.53 -7.59
C ARG A 133 8.40 -12.82 -7.52
N SER A 134 8.45 -13.43 -6.35
CA SER A 134 9.19 -14.67 -6.16
C SER A 134 8.60 -15.82 -6.98
N HIS A 135 7.28 -15.96 -6.98
CA HIS A 135 6.58 -16.96 -7.79
C HIS A 135 6.81 -16.74 -9.29
N LEU A 136 6.75 -15.49 -9.76
CA LEU A 136 7.01 -15.14 -11.15
C LEU A 136 8.45 -15.53 -11.57
N GLN A 137 9.43 -15.21 -10.74
CA GLN A 137 10.83 -15.57 -11.00
C GLN A 137 11.05 -17.09 -11.02
N LEU A 138 10.46 -17.82 -10.06
CA LEU A 138 10.56 -19.27 -10.01
C LEU A 138 9.91 -19.93 -11.23
N TYR A 139 8.74 -19.44 -11.65
CA TYR A 139 8.02 -19.95 -12.81
C TYR A 139 8.73 -19.65 -14.14
N ASP A 140 9.38 -18.49 -14.25
CA ASP A 140 10.20 -18.17 -15.43
C ASP A 140 11.46 -19.06 -15.49
N ARG A 141 12.11 -19.28 -14.34
CA ARG A 141 13.25 -20.21 -14.23
C ARG A 141 12.84 -21.64 -14.59
N SER A 142 11.68 -22.11 -14.13
CA SER A 142 11.21 -23.47 -14.41
C SER A 142 10.93 -23.74 -15.89
N LYS A 143 10.64 -22.70 -16.67
CA LYS A 143 10.46 -22.81 -18.14
C LYS A 143 11.77 -22.84 -18.91
N THR A 144 12.81 -22.22 -18.37
CA THR A 144 14.00 -21.87 -19.15
C THR A 144 15.21 -22.75 -18.81
N PHE A 145 15.29 -23.29 -17.58
CA PHE A 145 16.47 -23.99 -17.09
C PHE A 145 16.14 -25.20 -16.23
N GLY A 146 17.15 -26.07 -16.04
CA GLY A 146 17.15 -27.13 -15.05
C GLY A 146 17.29 -28.53 -15.63
N THR A 147 17.86 -29.44 -14.84
CA THR A 147 17.72 -30.89 -15.05
C THR A 147 16.30 -31.34 -14.70
N ASP A 148 15.88 -32.53 -15.11
CA ASP A 148 14.55 -33.08 -14.78
C ASP A 148 14.28 -33.07 -13.27
N ALA A 149 15.30 -33.36 -12.46
CA ALA A 149 15.20 -33.30 -10.99
C ALA A 149 14.95 -31.87 -10.50
N GLN A 150 15.67 -30.88 -11.03
CA GLN A 150 15.48 -29.47 -10.68
C GLN A 150 14.11 -28.94 -11.12
N GLN A 151 13.63 -29.37 -12.28
CA GLN A 151 12.29 -29.02 -12.76
C GLN A 151 11.19 -29.62 -11.89
N ALA A 152 11.36 -30.86 -11.43
CA ALA A 152 10.42 -31.48 -10.49
C ALA A 152 10.39 -30.73 -9.15
N ASP A 153 11.56 -30.32 -8.63
CA ASP A 153 11.65 -29.52 -7.42
C ASP A 153 11.02 -28.13 -7.58
N MET A 154 11.30 -27.41 -8.66
CA MET A 154 10.67 -26.10 -8.93
C MET A 154 9.15 -26.24 -9.08
N THR A 155 8.66 -27.30 -9.73
CA THR A 155 7.22 -27.57 -9.86
C THR A 155 6.58 -27.79 -8.50
N ARG A 156 7.24 -28.56 -7.63
CA ARG A 156 6.80 -28.79 -6.23
C ARG A 156 6.75 -27.48 -5.44
N LEU A 157 7.76 -26.62 -5.58
CA LEU A 157 7.81 -25.31 -4.95
C LEU A 157 6.69 -24.37 -5.45
N LEU A 158 6.43 -24.33 -6.76
CA LEU A 158 5.33 -23.54 -7.34
C LEU A 158 3.96 -24.00 -6.82
N ALA A 159 3.74 -25.32 -6.72
CA ALA A 159 2.52 -25.89 -6.17
C ALA A 159 2.36 -25.56 -4.67
N LYS A 160 3.46 -25.64 -3.90
CA LYS A 160 3.49 -25.25 -2.49
C LYS A 160 3.11 -23.77 -2.33
N GLN A 161 3.68 -22.87 -3.12
CA GLN A 161 3.35 -21.44 -3.10
C GLN A 161 1.87 -21.18 -3.42
N ALA A 162 1.29 -21.86 -4.41
CA ALA A 162 -0.13 -21.75 -4.71
C ALA A 162 -1.01 -22.23 -3.55
N SER A 163 -0.64 -23.36 -2.92
CA SER A 163 -1.32 -23.89 -1.73
C SER A 163 -1.24 -22.94 -0.54
N SER A 164 -0.06 -22.37 -0.28
CA SER A 164 0.13 -21.39 0.79
C SER A 164 -0.72 -20.14 0.58
N MET A 165 -0.80 -19.62 -0.66
CA MET A 165 -1.68 -18.50 -0.96
C MET A 165 -3.17 -18.82 -0.78
N GLN A 166 -3.57 -20.05 -1.08
CA GLN A 166 -4.94 -20.52 -0.83
C GLN A 166 -5.24 -20.55 0.68
N GLN A 167 -4.28 -20.98 1.51
CA GLN A 167 -4.41 -20.93 2.97
C GLN A 167 -4.52 -19.48 3.47
N THR A 168 -3.66 -18.57 2.99
CA THR A 168 -3.76 -17.14 3.31
C THR A 168 -5.14 -16.58 2.96
N LEU A 169 -5.70 -16.93 1.81
CA LEU A 169 -7.03 -16.51 1.41
C LEU A 169 -8.11 -17.01 2.37
N GLU A 170 -8.02 -18.26 2.81
CA GLU A 170 -8.96 -18.84 3.78
C GLU A 170 -8.88 -18.14 5.13
N THR A 171 -7.67 -17.86 5.61
CA THR A 171 -7.47 -17.07 6.84
C THR A 171 -8.02 -15.66 6.70
N LEU A 172 -7.76 -14.99 5.57
CA LEU A 172 -8.27 -13.65 5.30
C LEU A 172 -9.80 -13.62 5.19
N ARG A 173 -10.42 -14.66 4.63
CA ARG A 173 -11.89 -14.83 4.59
C ARG A 173 -12.48 -15.03 5.98
N ALA A 174 -11.87 -15.86 6.81
CA ALA A 174 -12.27 -16.04 8.20
C ALA A 174 -12.18 -14.72 8.97
N PHE A 175 -11.06 -14.01 8.81
CA PHE A 175 -10.85 -12.67 9.37
C PHE A 175 -11.92 -11.66 8.90
N SER A 176 -12.22 -11.59 7.60
CA SER A 176 -13.29 -10.72 7.08
C SER A 176 -14.67 -11.06 7.65
N GLY A 177 -14.97 -12.34 7.79
CA GLY A 177 -16.19 -12.82 8.46
C GLY A 177 -16.25 -12.39 9.93
N HIS A 178 -15.14 -12.54 10.66
CA HIS A 178 -15.02 -12.05 12.03
C HIS A 178 -15.20 -10.54 12.12
N LEU A 179 -14.52 -9.76 11.27
CA LEU A 179 -14.64 -8.30 11.23
C LEU A 179 -16.09 -7.83 11.06
N THR A 180 -16.86 -8.50 10.19
CA THR A 180 -18.29 -8.19 9.97
C THR A 180 -19.12 -8.41 11.24
N LEU A 181 -18.78 -9.43 12.05
CA LEU A 181 -19.42 -9.70 13.34
C LEU A 181 -18.89 -8.80 14.48
N LEU A 182 -17.69 -8.23 14.32
CA LEU A 182 -16.93 -7.55 15.37
C LEU A 182 -17.09 -6.02 15.37
N ALA A 183 -17.83 -5.41 14.43
CA ALA A 183 -17.98 -3.96 14.26
C ALA A 183 -18.60 -3.16 15.45
N VAL A 184 -18.71 -3.75 16.65
CA VAL A 184 -19.49 -3.23 17.78
C VAL A 184 -18.65 -2.75 19.00
N SER A 185 -17.32 -2.99 19.10
CA SER A 185 -16.52 -2.41 20.22
C SER A 185 -15.02 -2.20 19.93
N LEU A 186 -14.38 -1.30 20.70
CA LEU A 186 -12.95 -0.94 20.63
C LEU A 186 -12.00 -2.09 21.04
N GLU A 187 -12.33 -2.86 22.08
CA GLU A 187 -11.55 -4.03 22.53
C GLU A 187 -11.42 -5.12 21.44
N ARG A 188 -12.34 -5.10 20.47
CA ARG A 188 -12.34 -6.02 19.33
C ARG A 188 -11.48 -5.53 18.16
N GLU A 189 -11.08 -4.26 18.13
CA GLU A 189 -10.14 -3.71 17.14
C GLU A 189 -8.72 -4.22 17.33
N GLU A 190 -8.25 -4.29 18.59
CA GLU A 190 -6.92 -4.83 18.89
C GLU A 190 -6.82 -6.32 18.53
N MET A 191 -7.90 -7.09 18.74
CA MET A 191 -7.95 -8.48 18.29
C MET A 191 -7.90 -8.59 16.77
N ALA A 192 -8.60 -7.71 16.05
CA ALA A 192 -8.56 -7.70 14.60
C ALA A 192 -7.17 -7.34 14.05
N ALA A 193 -6.50 -6.33 14.62
CA ALA A 193 -5.12 -6.00 14.26
C ALA A 193 -4.19 -7.20 14.52
N LYS A 194 -4.35 -7.89 15.65
CA LYS A 194 -3.57 -9.10 15.97
C LYS A 194 -3.80 -10.24 14.99
N GLU A 195 -5.05 -10.50 14.57
CA GLU A 195 -5.34 -11.52 13.56
C GLU A 195 -4.68 -11.18 12.21
N LEU A 196 -4.73 -9.91 11.79
CA LEU A 196 -4.10 -9.48 10.55
C LEU A 196 -2.56 -9.52 10.64
N GLN A 197 -1.99 -9.22 11.80
CA GLN A 197 -0.57 -9.39 12.08
C GLN A 197 -0.14 -10.86 11.93
N LEU A 198 -0.95 -11.82 12.40
CA LEU A 198 -0.67 -13.25 12.22
C LEU A 198 -0.71 -13.67 10.75
N ILE A 199 -1.65 -13.12 9.96
CA ILE A 199 -1.69 -13.35 8.50
C ILE A 199 -0.41 -12.84 7.85
N ASN A 200 0.04 -11.63 8.22
CA ASN A 200 1.29 -11.06 7.71
C ASN A 200 2.50 -11.89 8.09
N GLN A 201 2.59 -12.34 9.35
CA GLN A 201 3.66 -13.21 9.81
C GLN A 201 3.69 -14.52 9.02
N GLY A 202 2.54 -15.15 8.77
CA GLY A 202 2.46 -16.36 7.95
C GLY A 202 2.97 -16.13 6.53
N LEU A 203 2.67 -14.98 5.92
CA LEU A 203 3.20 -14.62 4.61
C LEU A 203 4.71 -14.36 4.64
N GLU A 204 5.23 -13.73 5.69
CA GLU A 204 6.68 -13.52 5.88
C GLU A 204 7.42 -14.85 6.02
N GLU A 205 6.88 -15.80 6.80
CA GLU A 205 7.42 -17.15 6.94
C GLU A 205 7.46 -17.87 5.59
N ILE A 206 6.41 -17.76 4.78
CA ILE A 206 6.37 -18.29 3.41
C ILE A 206 7.47 -17.65 2.55
N ILE A 207 7.62 -16.32 2.62
CA ILE A 207 8.65 -15.58 1.89
C ILE A 207 10.06 -16.05 2.28
N GLU A 208 10.34 -16.19 3.58
CA GLU A 208 11.63 -16.65 4.09
C GLU A 208 11.94 -18.08 3.65
N GLU A 209 10.96 -18.97 3.72
CA GLU A 209 11.09 -20.36 3.26
C GLU A 209 11.44 -20.41 1.77
N ILE A 210 10.76 -19.59 0.95
CA ILE A 210 11.03 -19.51 -0.49
C ILE A 210 12.44 -18.98 -0.77
N ASN A 211 12.90 -17.95 -0.05
CA ASN A 211 14.24 -17.40 -0.23
C ASN A 211 15.33 -18.40 0.17
N HIS A 212 15.08 -19.23 1.19
CA HIS A 212 16.00 -20.28 1.60
C HIS A 212 16.04 -21.47 0.63
N GLU A 213 14.93 -21.83 0.00
CA GLU A 213 14.84 -22.96 -0.94
C GLU A 213 15.31 -22.60 -2.38
N THR A 214 15.50 -21.31 -2.69
CA THR A 214 15.89 -20.83 -4.04
C THR A 214 17.36 -20.40 -4.18
N LEU A 215 18.12 -20.40 -3.08
CA LEU A 215 19.58 -20.18 -3.00
C LEU A 215 20.34 -21.51 -2.92
#